data_AF-A0A1R3FDY0-F1
#
_entry.id   AF-A0A1R3FDY0-F1
#
_cell.length_a   1.000
_cell.length_b   1.000
_cell.length_c   1.000
_cell.angle_alpha   90.00
_cell.angle_beta   90.00
_cell.angle_gamma   90.00
#
_symmetry.space_group_name_H-M   'P 1'
#
loop_
_entity.id
_entity.type
_entity.pdbx_description
1 polymer ?
#
loop_
_entity_poly.entity_id
_entity_poly.type
_entity_poly.pdbx_seq_one_letter_code
_entity_poly.pdbx_strand_id
1 'polypeptide(L)'
;MNLKEIETEEMPPIAVEARLIDALKLGFKVNASIRGFRVAFSPLTYFYIDLVAMNSRDGSEMDLGFWPGMTDNLEKAKEMLNDIKNSHPKVNIIHLNTEVLLNRPQ
;
A
#
# COMPACT_ATOMS: atom_id res chain seq x y z
N MET A 1 -26.97 8.83 19.85
CA MET A 1 -26.39 8.69 18.50
C MET A 1 -26.64 7.25 18.08
N ASN A 2 -27.44 7.04 17.05
CA ASN A 2 -27.95 5.72 16.66
C ASN A 2 -26.96 5.06 15.69
N LEU A 3 -26.49 3.85 16.00
CA LEU A 3 -25.39 3.14 15.32
C LEU A 3 -25.82 2.42 14.01
N LYS A 4 -26.89 2.87 13.35
CA LYS A 4 -27.54 2.13 12.25
C LYS A 4 -27.55 2.81 10.87
N GLU A 5 -26.77 3.86 10.66
CA GLU A 5 -26.71 4.58 9.38
C GLU A 5 -25.27 4.75 8.87
N ILE A 6 -24.42 3.75 9.04
CA ILE A 6 -23.12 3.68 8.34
C ILE A 6 -23.17 2.53 7.34
N GLU A 7 -24.18 2.54 6.48
CA GLU A 7 -24.20 1.73 5.26
C GLU A 7 -24.08 2.66 4.05
N THR A 8 -22.96 2.50 3.35
CA THR A 8 -22.82 2.71 1.89
C THR A 8 -23.01 4.13 1.35
N GLU A 9 -22.28 5.11 1.88
CA GLU A 9 -21.80 6.17 0.99
C GLU A 9 -20.46 5.68 0.40
N GLU A 10 -20.42 5.45 -0.92
CA GLU A 10 -19.16 5.31 -1.65
C GLU A 10 -18.37 6.60 -1.43
N MET A 11 -17.50 6.61 -0.42
CA MET A 11 -16.61 7.73 -0.17
C MET A 11 -15.87 7.99 -1.48
N PRO A 12 -15.85 9.25 -1.98
CA PRO A 12 -15.10 9.57 -3.19
C PRO A 12 -13.68 9.03 -3.02
N PRO A 13 -13.05 8.48 -4.06
CA PRO A 13 -11.75 7.82 -3.94
C PRO A 13 -10.74 8.81 -3.34
N ILE A 14 -10.55 8.74 -2.02
CA ILE A 14 -9.54 9.52 -1.33
C ILE A 14 -8.21 9.08 -1.93
N ALA A 15 -7.42 10.03 -2.42
CA ALA A 15 -6.08 9.78 -2.91
C ALA A 15 -5.31 8.94 -1.88
N VAL A 16 -4.61 7.89 -2.33
CA VAL A 16 -3.92 6.94 -1.44
C VAL A 16 -2.99 7.66 -0.45
N GLU A 17 -2.39 8.78 -0.87
CA GLU A 17 -1.62 9.67 0.00
C GLU A 17 -2.39 10.22 1.21
N ALA A 18 -3.63 10.67 1.01
CA ALA A 18 -4.44 11.17 2.11
C ALA A 18 -4.80 10.04 3.10
N ARG A 19 -5.08 8.82 2.60
CA ARG A 19 -5.29 7.63 3.45
C ARG A 19 -4.04 7.28 4.26
N LEU A 20 -2.86 7.36 3.65
CA LEU A 20 -1.58 7.20 4.34
C LEU A 20 -1.44 8.22 5.48
N ILE A 21 -1.66 9.51 5.18
CA ILE A 21 -1.53 10.60 6.15
C ILE A 21 -2.49 10.39 7.33
N ASP A 22 -3.74 9.99 7.05
CA ASP A 22 -4.74 9.78 8.09
C ASP A 22 -4.41 8.55 8.95
N ALA A 23 -3.97 7.44 8.36
CA ALA A 23 -3.52 6.27 9.10
C ALA A 23 -2.35 6.62 10.06
N LEU A 24 -1.38 7.41 9.58
CA LEU A 24 -0.26 7.87 10.40
C LEU A 24 -0.71 8.79 11.55
N LYS A 25 -1.68 9.68 11.31
CA LYS A 25 -2.27 10.56 12.35
C LYS A 25 -3.01 9.77 13.42
N LEU A 26 -3.71 8.71 13.02
CA LEU A 26 -4.43 7.80 13.91
C LEU A 26 -3.48 6.85 14.68
N GLY A 27 -2.18 6.89 14.40
CA GLY A 27 -1.17 6.09 15.10
C GLY A 27 -1.00 4.67 14.58
N PHE A 28 -1.50 4.38 13.38
CA PHE A 28 -1.24 3.10 12.71
C PHE A 28 0.22 3.02 12.27
N LYS A 29 0.78 1.81 12.27
CA LYS A 29 2.06 1.53 11.62
C LYS A 29 1.79 1.28 10.15
N VAL A 30 2.34 2.10 9.26
CA VAL A 30 2.14 1.91 7.82
C VAL A 30 3.36 1.24 7.20
N ASN A 31 3.10 0.19 6.42
CA ASN A 31 4.09 -0.57 5.70
C ASN A 31 3.92 -0.33 4.20
N ALA A 32 5.01 -0.01 3.52
CA ALA A 32 5.08 0.07 2.07
C ALA A 32 5.91 -1.10 1.54
N SER A 33 5.43 -1.79 0.51
CA SER A 33 6.14 -2.92 -0.08
C SER A 33 5.95 -3.00 -1.59
N ILE A 34 6.98 -3.44 -2.32
CA ILE A 34 6.84 -3.72 -3.75
C ILE A 34 6.06 -5.03 -3.90
N ARG A 35 5.04 -5.00 -4.75
CA ARG A 35 4.32 -6.16 -5.26
C ARG A 35 4.48 -6.22 -6.76
N GLY A 36 4.32 -7.41 -7.34
CA GLY A 36 4.33 -7.58 -8.77
C GLY A 36 3.27 -8.57 -9.21
N PHE A 37 2.77 -8.38 -10.43
CA PHE A 37 1.88 -9.33 -11.08
C PHE A 37 2.26 -9.47 -12.54
N ARG A 38 1.96 -10.64 -13.10
CA ARG A 38 2.17 -10.93 -14.51
C ARG A 38 0.84 -10.91 -15.24
N VAL A 39 0.80 -10.27 -16.40
CA VAL A 39 -0.39 -10.31 -17.26
C VAL A 39 -0.46 -11.67 -17.96
N ALA A 40 -1.63 -12.31 -17.93
CA ALA A 40 -1.83 -13.62 -18.54
C ALA A 40 -1.43 -13.62 -20.02
N PHE A 41 -0.72 -14.67 -20.45
CA PHE A 41 -0.22 -14.84 -21.82
C PHE A 41 0.72 -13.73 -22.32
N SER A 42 1.24 -12.89 -21.42
CA SER A 42 2.21 -11.83 -21.73
C SER A 42 3.56 -12.11 -21.05
N PRO A 43 4.70 -11.71 -21.64
CA PRO A 43 5.97 -11.66 -20.92
C PRO A 43 6.04 -10.49 -19.94
N LEU A 44 5.09 -9.56 -19.97
CA LEU A 44 5.11 -8.35 -19.15
C LEU A 44 4.79 -8.64 -17.68
N THR A 45 5.63 -8.11 -16.81
CA THR A 45 5.45 -8.05 -15.36
C THR A 45 5.29 -6.59 -14.97
N TYR A 46 4.29 -6.29 -14.15
CA TYR A 46 4.10 -4.97 -13.58
C TYR A 46 4.34 -5.01 -12.08
N PHE A 47 4.88 -3.92 -11.56
CA PHE A 47 5.21 -3.67 -10.17
C PHE A 47 4.43 -2.47 -9.66
N TYR A 48 4.05 -2.51 -8.39
CA TYR A 48 3.39 -1.40 -7.70
C TYR A 48 3.79 -1.40 -6.22
N ILE A 49 3.59 -0.27 -5.53
CA ILE A 49 3.79 -0.19 -4.08
C ILE A 49 2.45 -0.41 -3.38
N ASP A 50 2.38 -1.47 -2.58
CA ASP A 50 1.26 -1.81 -1.70
C ASP A 50 1.45 -1.13 -0.35
N LEU A 51 0.44 -0.38 0.11
CA LEU A 51 0.43 0.31 1.40
C LEU A 51 -0.58 -0.33 2.34
N VAL A 52 -0.09 -0.85 3.46
CA VAL A 52 -0.92 -1.50 4.48
C VAL A 52 -0.71 -0.81 5.82
N ALA A 53 -1.80 -0.37 6.44
CA ALA A 53 -1.81 0.12 7.80
C ALA A 53 -2.08 -1.02 8.78
N MET A 54 -1.25 -1.14 9.81
CA MET A 54 -1.43 -2.08 10.91
C MET A 54 -1.85 -1.34 12.17
N ASN A 55 -2.98 -1.73 12.74
CA ASN A 55 -3.43 -1.24 14.03
C ASN A 55 -2.60 -1.89 15.14
N SER A 56 -1.93 -1.07 15.94
CA SER A 56 -1.08 -1.56 17.04
C SER A 56 -1.87 -2.16 18.21
N ARG A 57 -3.18 -1.89 18.30
CA ARG A 57 -4.03 -2.34 19.42
C ARG A 57 -4.56 -3.76 19.24
N ASP A 58 -5.01 -4.09 18.04
CA ASP A 58 -5.68 -5.37 17.73
C ASP A 58 -4.98 -6.17 16.62
N GLY A 59 -3.91 -5.63 16.02
CA GLY A 59 -3.17 -6.29 14.95
C GLY A 59 -3.91 -6.32 13.61
N SER A 60 -5.05 -5.64 13.48
CA SER A 60 -5.80 -5.60 12.22
C SER A 60 -5.03 -4.87 11.13
N GLU A 61 -5.14 -5.39 9.91
CA GLU A 61 -4.58 -4.79 8.71
C GLU A 61 -5.67 -4.05 7.92
N MET A 62 -5.33 -2.86 7.45
CA MET A 62 -6.17 -2.05 6.57
C MET A 62 -5.39 -1.76 5.29
N ASP A 63 -5.95 -2.18 4.16
CA ASP A 63 -5.42 -1.85 2.84
C ASP A 63 -5.68 -0.36 2.53
N LEU A 64 -4.60 0.39 2.30
CA LEU A 64 -4.68 1.81 1.93
C LEU A 64 -4.72 2.00 0.41
N GLY A 65 -4.39 0.96 -0.37
CA GLY A 65 -4.28 0.97 -1.82
C GLY A 65 -2.83 1.02 -2.31
N PHE A 66 -2.68 1.24 -3.62
CA PHE A 66 -1.36 1.31 -4.28
C PHE A 66 -0.98 2.74 -4.69
N TRP A 67 0.29 3.10 -4.51
CA TRP A 67 0.84 4.43 -4.81
C TRP A 67 2.11 4.30 -5.66
N PRO A 68 2.36 5.14 -6.69
CA PRO A 68 1.47 6.13 -7.33
C PRO A 68 0.76 5.54 -8.55
N GLY A 69 1.00 4.26 -8.82
CA GLY A 69 0.60 3.57 -10.03
C GLY A 69 1.46 2.33 -10.22
N MET A 70 1.45 1.79 -11.45
CA MET A 70 2.18 0.59 -11.82
C MET A 70 3.33 0.94 -12.77
N THR A 71 4.40 0.14 -12.72
CA THR A 71 5.52 0.22 -13.68
C THR A 71 5.95 -1.18 -14.08
N ASP A 72 6.40 -1.36 -15.31
CA ASP A 72 7.04 -2.60 -15.78
C ASP A 72 8.54 -2.68 -15.44
N ASN A 73 9.08 -1.69 -14.72
CA ASN A 73 10.48 -1.60 -14.35
C ASN A 73 10.67 -1.67 -12.83
N LEU A 74 11.35 -2.73 -12.37
CA LEU A 74 11.60 -2.95 -10.94
C LEU A 74 12.44 -1.84 -10.29
N GLU A 75 13.42 -1.27 -10.99
CA GLU A 75 14.25 -0.19 -10.44
C GLU A 75 13.41 1.08 -10.23
N LYS A 76 12.50 1.39 -11.16
CA LYS A 76 11.53 2.48 -10.96
C LYS A 76 10.62 2.22 -9.74
N ALA A 77 10.20 0.98 -9.52
CA ALA A 77 9.43 0.64 -8.32
C ALA A 77 10.25 0.86 -7.03
N LYS A 78 11.55 0.52 -7.03
CA LYS A 78 12.44 0.80 -5.90
C LYS A 78 12.62 2.31 -5.67
N GLU A 79 12.76 3.10 -6.72
CA GLU A 79 12.81 4.57 -6.64
C GLU A 79 11.53 5.13 -6.01
N MET A 80 10.35 4.70 -6.47
CA MET A 80 9.06 5.10 -5.90
C MET A 80 8.93 4.75 -4.41
N LEU A 81 9.42 3.58 -4.01
CA LEU A 81 9.44 3.16 -2.60
C LEU A 81 10.33 4.07 -1.75
N ASN A 82 11.49 4.46 -2.27
CA ASN A 82 12.40 5.42 -1.61
C ASN A 82 11.77 6.81 -1.52
N ASP A 83 11.10 7.28 -2.57
CA ASP A 83 10.39 8.57 -2.57
C ASP A 83 9.30 8.61 -1.49
N ILE A 84 8.53 7.53 -1.34
CA ILE A 84 7.56 7.40 -0.24
C ILE A 84 8.25 7.49 1.12
N LYS A 85 9.40 6.82 1.32
CA LYS A 85 10.14 6.88 2.59
C LYS A 85 10.67 8.28 2.88
N ASN A 86 11.14 8.99 1.86
CA ASN A 86 11.66 10.35 1.98
C ASN A 86 10.55 11.34 2.32
N SER A 87 9.41 11.25 1.64
CA SER A 87 8.24 12.11 1.88
C SER A 87 7.53 11.77 3.20
N HIS A 88 7.54 10.50 3.60
CA HIS A 88 6.89 10.02 4.82
C HIS A 88 7.85 9.15 5.66
N PRO A 89 8.76 9.78 6.44
CA PRO A 89 9.77 9.06 7.22
C PRO A 89 9.24 8.03 8.23
N LYS A 90 7.96 8.15 8.63
CA LYS A 90 7.28 7.22 9.55
C LYS A 90 6.81 5.93 8.87
N VAL A 91 6.81 5.86 7.54
CA VAL A 91 6.46 4.64 6.80
C VAL A 91 7.59 3.62 6.93
N ASN A 92 7.23 2.37 7.20
CA ASN A 92 8.17 1.27 7.21
C ASN A 92 8.25 0.68 5.80
N ILE A 93 9.47 0.53 5.28
CA ILE A 93 9.68 -0.16 4.01
C ILE A 93 9.87 -1.64 4.31
N ILE A 94 9.00 -2.49 3.76
CA ILE A 94 9.10 -3.95 3.88
C ILE A 94 9.47 -4.54 2.52
N HIS A 95 10.31 -5.59 2.55
CA HIS A 95 10.65 -6.42 1.39
C HIS A 95 11.53 -5.74 0.32
N LEU A 96 12.52 -4.94 0.71
CA LEU A 96 13.57 -4.50 -0.23
C LEU A 96 14.41 -5.68 -0.76
N ASN A 97 14.53 -6.76 0.03
CA ASN A 97 15.43 -7.90 -0.22
C ASN A 97 14.73 -9.27 -0.22
N THR A 98 13.40 -9.31 -0.31
CA THR A 98 12.64 -10.56 -0.49
C THR A 98 12.24 -10.63 -1.97
N GLU A 99 12.32 -11.82 -2.61
CA GLU A 99 11.80 -11.98 -3.96
C GLU A 99 10.40 -11.36 -4.05
N VAL A 100 10.16 -10.57 -5.11
CA VAL A 100 8.83 -9.98 -5.34
C VAL A 100 7.87 -11.14 -5.53
N LEU A 101 7.13 -11.47 -4.49
CA LEU A 101 6.17 -12.55 -4.51
C LEU A 101 5.07 -12.16 -5.48
N LEU A 102 4.92 -12.94 -6.56
CA LEU A 102 3.83 -12.77 -7.52
C LEU A 102 2.45 -13.05 -6.89
N ASN A 103 2.40 -13.54 -5.65
CA ASN A 103 1.20 -13.83 -4.86
C ASN A 103 1.46 -13.60 -3.35
N ARG A 104 0.45 -13.16 -2.57
CA ARG A 104 0.51 -13.21 -1.10
C ARG A 104 0.60 -14.69 -0.64
N PRO A 105 1.52 -15.05 0.28
CA PRO A 105 1.38 -16.30 1.01
C PRO A 105 0.04 -16.28 1.76
N GLN A 106 -0.73 -17.36 1.67
CA GLN A 106 -1.93 -17.56 2.47
C GLN A 106 -1.58 -17.82 3.94
#